data_AF-A0AAN4SWD1-F1
#
_entry.id   AF-A0AAN4SWD1-F1
#
_cell.length_a   1.000
_cell.length_b   1.000
_cell.length_c   1.000
_cell.angle_alpha   90.00
_cell.angle_beta   90.00
_cell.angle_gamma   90.00
#
_symmetry.space_group_name_H-M   'P 1'
#
loop_
_entity.id
_entity.type
_entity.pdbx_description
1 polymer ?
#
loop_
_entity_poly.entity_id
_entity_poly.type
_entity_poly.pdbx_seq_one_letter_code
_entity_poly.pdbx_strand_id
1 'polypeptide(L)'
;MPEKMKPSAPGADRFLVDIEKEKVIHEAKLAVILGELEEYQSLMERFPAKKICFMDLYQQAKNQSAELLGRVTALTKVLGQHSDEHRVC
;
A
#
# COMPACT_ATOMS: atom_id res chain seq x y z
N MET A 1 33.75 30.42 8.03
CA MET A 1 33.41 30.47 6.59
C MET A 1 31.95 30.06 6.44
N PRO A 2 31.15 30.77 5.63
CA PRO A 2 29.69 30.74 5.69
C PRO A 2 29.09 29.45 5.09
N GLU A 3 27.92 29.11 5.63
CA GLU A 3 27.02 28.03 5.24
C GLU A 3 26.78 27.94 3.73
N LYS A 4 26.73 26.71 3.22
CA LYS A 4 25.94 26.38 2.04
C LYS A 4 24.88 25.35 2.42
N MET A 5 23.86 25.83 3.12
CA MET A 5 22.54 25.20 3.12
C MET A 5 22.01 25.32 1.69
N LYS A 6 22.16 24.26 0.89
CA LYS A 6 21.44 24.16 -0.38
C LYS A 6 19.95 24.11 -0.02
N PRO A 7 19.10 25.02 -0.52
CA PRO A 7 17.67 24.80 -0.43
C PRO A 7 17.38 23.60 -1.33
N SER A 8 17.02 22.46 -0.74
CA SER A 8 16.30 21.43 -1.48
C SER A 8 15.08 22.10 -2.10
N ALA A 9 14.90 21.92 -3.41
CA ALA A 9 13.86 22.62 -4.14
C ALA A 9 12.48 22.30 -3.52
N PRO A 10 11.62 23.31 -3.24
CA PRO A 10 10.34 23.13 -2.55
C PRO A 10 9.34 22.21 -3.30
N GLY A 11 9.65 21.80 -4.54
CA GLY A 11 8.86 20.85 -5.32
C GLY A 11 9.16 19.37 -5.02
N ALA A 12 10.37 19.03 -4.57
CA ALA A 12 10.75 17.65 -4.28
C ALA A 12 10.07 17.16 -2.98
N ASP A 13 10.05 18.01 -1.96
CA ASP A 13 9.40 17.70 -0.68
C ASP A 13 7.89 17.51 -0.84
N ARG A 14 7.24 18.33 -1.68
CA ARG A 14 5.81 18.21 -1.96
C ARG A 14 5.46 16.96 -2.76
N PHE A 15 6.30 16.58 -3.73
CA PHE A 15 6.15 15.33 -4.47
C PHE A 15 6.21 14.12 -3.53
N LEU A 16 7.23 14.04 -2.67
CA LEU A 16 7.38 12.92 -1.74
C LEU A 16 6.22 12.84 -0.73
N VAL A 17 5.76 13.98 -0.22
CA VAL A 17 4.57 14.06 0.66
C VAL A 17 3.31 13.55 -0.03
N ASP A 18 3.11 13.85 -1.31
CA ASP A 18 1.94 13.38 -2.05
C ASP A 18 2.00 11.87 -2.32
N ILE A 19 3.19 11.33 -2.63
CA ILE A 19 3.41 9.87 -2.75
C ILE A 19 3.19 9.15 -1.43
N GLU A 20 3.64 9.72 -0.31
CA GLU A 20 3.42 9.16 1.02
C GLU A 20 1.93 9.11 1.38
N LYS A 21 1.17 10.18 1.09
CA LYS A 21 -0.29 10.17 1.26
C LYS A 21 -0.97 9.11 0.40
N GLU A 22 -0.56 8.97 -0.86
CA GLU A 22 -1.11 7.95 -1.75
C GLU A 22 -0.85 6.53 -1.20
N LYS A 23 0.37 6.28 -0.71
CA LYS A 23 0.74 5.02 -0.06
C LYS A 23 -0.17 4.72 1.13
N VAL A 24 -0.34 5.66 2.05
CA VAL A 24 -1.21 5.50 3.23
C VAL A 24 -2.66 5.17 2.83
N ILE A 25 -3.17 5.79 1.78
CA ILE A 25 -4.52 5.50 1.26
C ILE A 25 -4.60 4.06 0.73
N HIS A 26 -3.59 3.59 0.00
CA HIS A 26 -3.56 2.22 -0.50
C HIS A 26 -3.40 1.18 0.63
N GLU A 27 -2.61 1.48 1.66
CA GLU A 27 -2.48 0.63 2.85
C GLU A 27 -3.80 0.51 3.61
N ALA A 28 -4.52 1.63 3.82
CA ALA A 28 -5.82 1.62 4.47
C ALA A 28 -6.85 0.80 3.69
N LYS A 29 -6.89 0.95 2.35
CA LYS A 29 -7.77 0.13 1.48
C LYS A 29 -7.40 -1.35 1.56
N LEU A 30 -6.10 -1.66 1.55
CA LEU A 30 -5.62 -3.03 1.64
C LEU A 30 -6.06 -3.69 2.95
N ALA A 31 -5.97 -2.98 4.08
CA ALA A 31 -6.42 -3.48 5.37
C ALA A 31 -7.91 -3.85 5.39
N VAL A 32 -8.76 -3.04 4.75
CA VAL A 32 -10.19 -3.34 4.62
C VAL A 32 -10.42 -4.62 3.83
N ILE A 33 -9.78 -4.76 2.66
CA ILE A 33 -9.94 -5.94 1.80
C ILE A 33 -9.41 -7.22 2.46
N LEU A 34 -8.34 -7.11 3.26
CA LEU A 34 -7.84 -8.24 4.05
C LEU A 34 -8.88 -8.68 5.11
N GLY A 35 -9.55 -7.73 5.77
CA GLY A 35 -10.65 -8.05 6.69
C GLY A 35 -11.84 -8.71 5.98
N GLU A 36 -12.16 -8.30 4.75
CA GLU A 36 -13.18 -8.99 3.94
C GLU A 36 -12.79 -10.44 3.64
N LEU A 37 -11.52 -10.71 3.33
CA LEU A 37 -11.03 -12.08 3.09
C LEU A 37 -11.21 -12.97 4.32
N GLU A 38 -10.88 -12.46 5.50
CA GLU A 38 -11.06 -13.17 6.77
C GLU A 38 -12.54 -13.48 7.02
N GLU A 39 -13.44 -12.53 6.77
CA GLU A 39 -14.87 -12.75 6.95
C GLU A 39 -15.43 -13.73 5.91
N TYR A 40 -15.04 -13.65 4.63
CA TYR A 40 -15.46 -14.63 3.63
C TYR A 40 -14.98 -16.04 3.99
N GLN A 41 -13.75 -16.19 4.49
CA GLN A 41 -13.24 -17.48 4.93
C GLN A 41 -14.05 -18.01 6.13
N SER A 42 -14.29 -17.17 7.14
CA SER A 42 -15.14 -17.49 8.29
C SER A 42 -16.55 -17.94 7.85
N LEU A 43 -17.16 -17.24 6.89
CA LEU A 43 -18.46 -17.59 6.34
C LEU A 43 -18.45 -18.94 5.60
N MET A 44 -17.41 -19.24 4.83
CA MET A 44 -17.25 -20.52 4.16
C MET A 44 -17.08 -21.69 5.15
N GLU A 45 -16.38 -21.46 6.27
CA GLU A 45 -16.20 -22.45 7.33
C GLU A 45 -17.49 -22.68 8.12
N ARG A 46 -18.22 -21.60 8.43
CA ARG A 46 -19.51 -21.66 9.16
C ARG A 46 -20.65 -22.21 8.31
N PHE A 47 -20.64 -21.98 7.00
CA PHE A 47 -21.68 -22.40 6.06
C PHE A 47 -21.11 -23.16 4.86
N PRO A 48 -20.57 -24.37 5.05
CA PRO A 48 -19.86 -25.11 4.00
C PRO A 48 -20.75 -25.46 2.80
N ALA A 49 -22.05 -25.71 3.01
CA ALA A 49 -23.01 -25.96 1.94
C ALA A 49 -23.29 -24.73 1.04
N LYS A 50 -22.91 -23.53 1.48
CA LYS A 50 -23.05 -22.27 0.74
C LYS A 50 -21.72 -21.68 0.31
N LYS A 51 -20.62 -22.44 0.44
CA LYS A 51 -19.26 -21.98 0.09
C LYS A 51 -19.17 -21.33 -1.28
N ILE A 52 -19.84 -21.91 -2.28
CA ILE A 52 -19.85 -21.41 -3.66
C ILE A 52 -20.40 -19.97 -3.77
N CYS A 53 -21.31 -19.56 -2.88
CA CYS A 53 -21.85 -18.20 -2.86
C CYS A 53 -20.82 -17.15 -2.45
N PHE A 54 -19.76 -17.55 -1.72
CA PHE A 54 -18.72 -16.64 -1.24
C PHE A 54 -17.43 -16.75 -2.07
N MET A 55 -17.29 -17.76 -2.93
CA MET A 55 -16.03 -18.03 -3.65
C MET A 55 -15.65 -16.89 -4.59
N ASP A 56 -16.62 -16.35 -5.33
CA ASP A 56 -16.36 -15.25 -6.26
C ASP A 56 -15.95 -13.98 -5.52
N LEU A 57 -16.61 -13.68 -4.39
CA LEU A 57 -16.29 -12.54 -3.53
C LEU A 57 -14.88 -12.68 -2.91
N TYR A 58 -14.55 -13.87 -2.40
CA TYR A 58 -13.23 -14.18 -1.88
C TYR A 58 -12.14 -14.02 -2.95
N GLN A 59 -12.38 -14.54 -4.15
CA GLN A 59 -11.42 -14.44 -5.25
C GLN A 59 -11.24 -12.98 -5.72
N GLN A 60 -12.33 -12.20 -5.76
CA GLN A 60 -12.27 -10.77 -6.07
C GLN A 60 -11.46 -10.01 -5.02
N ALA A 61 -11.76 -10.18 -3.73
CA ALA A 61 -11.02 -9.54 -2.64
C ALA A 61 -9.54 -9.94 -2.67
N LYS A 62 -9.23 -11.20 -2.99
CA LYS A 62 -7.86 -11.69 -3.11
C LYS A 62 -7.10 -11.04 -4.27
N ASN A 63 -7.76 -10.82 -5.40
CA ASN A 63 -7.15 -10.13 -6.53
C ASN A 63 -6.93 -8.64 -6.22
N GLN A 64 -7.90 -7.99 -5.57
CA GLN A 64 -7.81 -6.59 -5.17
C GLN A 64 -6.71 -6.36 -4.14
N SER A 65 -6.54 -7.26 -3.16
CA SER A 65 -5.46 -7.16 -2.17
C SER A 65 -4.08 -7.27 -2.81
N ALA A 66 -3.91 -8.20 -3.75
CA ALA A 66 -2.66 -8.34 -4.51
C ALA A 66 -2.34 -7.07 -5.33
N GLU A 67 -3.35 -6.48 -5.99
CA GLU A 67 -3.17 -5.24 -6.74
C GLU A 67 -2.75 -4.06 -5.83
N LEU A 68 -3.46 -3.87 -4.71
CA LEU A 68 -3.16 -2.82 -3.74
C LEU A 68 -1.77 -3.00 -3.13
N LEU A 69 -1.40 -4.23 -2.77
CA LEU A 69 -0.07 -4.54 -2.26
C LEU A 69 1.02 -4.22 -3.30
N GLY A 70 0.77 -4.51 -4.58
CA GLY A 70 1.66 -4.13 -5.68
C GLY A 70 1.88 -2.61 -5.74
N ARG A 71 0.79 -1.83 -5.62
CA ARG A 71 0.87 -0.35 -5.57
C ARG A 71 1.64 0.13 -4.35
N VAL A 72 1.32 -0.34 -3.14
CA VAL A 72 2.06 0.01 -1.90
C VAL A 72 3.54 -0.30 -2.03
N THR A 73 3.88 -1.46 -2.61
CA THR A 73 5.27 -1.87 -2.82
C THR A 73 5.99 -0.93 -3.79
N ALA A 74 5.34 -0.54 -4.88
CA ALA A 74 5.90 0.41 -5.84
C ALA A 74 6.16 1.78 -5.20
N LEU A 75 5.17 2.33 -4.48
CA LEU A 75 5.30 3.63 -3.80
C LEU A 75 6.37 3.59 -2.70
N THR A 76 6.45 2.49 -1.95
CA THR A 76 7.50 2.28 -0.94
C THR A 76 8.90 2.28 -1.56
N LYS A 77 9.07 1.66 -2.74
CA LYS A 77 10.36 1.69 -3.46
C LYS A 77 10.73 3.10 -3.89
N VAL A 78 9.78 3.87 -4.43
CA VAL A 78 10.02 5.27 -4.84
C VAL A 78 10.43 6.13 -3.64
N LEU A 79 9.73 6.01 -2.50
CA LEU A 79 10.08 6.72 -1.26
C LEU A 79 11.46 6.28 -0.72
N GLY A 80 11.79 4.99 -0.85
CA GLY A 80 13.08 4.42 -0.44
C GLY A 80 14.27 4.92 -1.27
N GLN A 81 14.10 5.05 -2.59
CA GLN A 81 15.14 5.53 -3.49
C GLN A 81 15.61 6.97 -3.17
N HIS A 82 14.72 7.82 -2.63
CA HIS A 82 15.05 9.18 -2.23
C HIS A 82 15.64 9.30 -0.81
N SER A 83 15.57 8.24 -0.01
CA SER A 83 16.16 8.22 1.34
C SER A 83 17.58 7.65 1.36
N ASP A 84 18.01 6.94 0.31
CA ASP A 84 19.39 6.44 0.15
C ASP A 84 20.37 7.45 -0.49
N GLU A 85 19.91 8.62 -0.97
CA GLU A 85 20.80 9.69 -1.46
C GLU A 85 21.68 10.33 -0.36
N HIS A 86 21.58 9.87 0.89
CA HIS A 86 22.41 10.31 2.02
C HIS A 86 23.30 9.21 2.63
N ARG A 87 23.58 8.12 1.90
CA ARG A 87 24.47 7.03 2.36
C ARG A 87 25.70 6.80 1.47
N VAL A 88 26.24 7.88 0.89
CA VAL A 88 27.62 7.89 0.40
C VAL A 88 28.41 8.92 1.20
N CYS A 89 28.99 8.47 2.31
CA CYS A 89 30.30 8.91 2.79
C CYS A 89 30.85 7.89 3.79
#